data_AF-A0A183CKV1-F1
#
_entry.id   AF-A0A183CKV1-F1
#
_cell.length_a   1.000
_cell.length_b   1.000
_cell.length_c   1.000
_cell.angle_alpha   90.00
_cell.angle_beta   90.00
_cell.angle_gamma   90.00
#
_symmetry.space_group_name_H-M   'P 1'
#
loop_
_entity.id
_entity.type
_entity.pdbx_description
1 polymer ?
#
loop_
_entity_poly.entity_id
_entity_poly.type
_entity_poly.pdbx_seq_one_letter_code
_entity_poly.pdbx_strand_id
1 'polypeptide(L)'
;MSDDIENLLPRSSVRFNVEPVEVALESVDGSVLLSALQAAFPLLTGIYFRTKAKGSGDCRVMLKFDGRRFFPPGGGWNGASEYFVELGGPRHNPFPFGSYEQAAKQFERSVNLVHQMMNGMNGVAGKREDGVKERRKELAEGGGEELGRKESEMDRKTANGMLRRWPSSSTAKLNHCSDRDFADLTQICAGKEAIIEGLRAELEGIKAKAGQLEEKERAWTEKETEWAMRLETGERELALLRELGRGQQGQRREVEELERLVDETRRETEKRVAELEDKWVKSRKEADELKERNELSLCTAKEVAEQLRKCQREKENLTKKTTVLEEQVNGEAMEFDRRFRERERLQHEMLADNARLYQIKDHLEKECKNLKEKLTGVEADIDRKVKEIETQAEEENKRLLNLIGDGARQLAELEAKIGQAEREKEEAVEELRGMRTHSHQGHGEPIFSYRQ
;
A
#
# COMPACT_ATOMS: atom_id res chain seq x y z
N MET A 1 -9.74 -15.56 22.35
CA MET A 1 -10.39 -14.29 21.96
C MET A 1 -10.02 -13.13 22.90
N SER A 2 -8.80 -13.11 23.44
CA SER A 2 -8.30 -11.98 24.26
C SER A 2 -7.04 -11.34 23.66
N ASP A 3 -6.43 -11.98 22.65
CA ASP A 3 -5.18 -11.50 22.02
C ASP A 3 -5.42 -10.44 20.93
N ASP A 4 -6.67 -10.27 20.48
CA ASP A 4 -7.00 -9.34 19.38
C ASP A 4 -7.24 -7.89 19.86
N ILE A 5 -7.39 -7.66 21.18
CA ILE A 5 -7.66 -6.33 21.74
C ILE A 5 -6.35 -5.56 22.00
N GLU A 6 -5.24 -6.22 22.30
CA GLU A 6 -3.94 -5.57 22.54
C GLU A 6 -3.26 -5.00 21.27
N ASN A 7 -3.77 -5.35 20.09
CA ASN A 7 -3.25 -4.87 18.80
C ASN A 7 -4.01 -3.65 18.23
N LEU A 8 -5.11 -3.24 18.87
CA LEU A 8 -5.94 -2.11 18.42
C LEU A 8 -5.56 -0.77 19.07
N LEU A 9 -4.74 -0.78 20.11
CA LEU A 9 -4.20 0.42 20.74
C LEU A 9 -2.72 0.59 20.33
N PRO A 10 -2.26 1.80 20.01
CA PRO A 10 -0.85 2.04 19.73
C PRO A 10 -0.03 1.60 20.96
N ARG A 11 0.78 0.56 20.78
CA ARG A 11 1.70 0.09 21.83
C ARG A 11 2.63 1.24 22.19
N SER A 12 2.57 1.69 23.44
CA SER A 12 3.38 2.80 23.95
C SER A 12 4.88 2.48 24.04
N SER A 13 5.26 1.22 23.85
CA SER A 13 6.65 0.79 23.76
C SER A 13 6.79 -0.49 22.94
N VAL A 14 7.92 -0.61 22.24
CA VAL A 14 8.37 -1.82 21.54
C VAL A 14 9.65 -2.29 22.23
N ARG A 15 9.73 -3.58 22.55
CA ARG A 15 10.94 -4.18 23.09
C ARG A 15 11.81 -4.69 21.94
N PHE A 16 12.97 -4.09 21.76
CA PHE A 16 13.99 -4.60 20.86
C PHE A 16 14.95 -5.49 21.65
N ASN A 17 15.14 -6.71 21.19
CA ASN A 17 16.17 -7.61 21.72
C ASN A 17 17.40 -7.49 20.82
N VAL A 18 18.57 -7.35 21.43
CA VAL A 18 19.86 -7.27 20.73
C VAL A 18 20.57 -8.61 20.88
N GLU A 19 21.35 -8.99 19.86
CA GLU A 19 22.18 -10.20 19.90
C GLU A 19 23.20 -10.13 21.07
N PRO A 20 23.39 -11.22 21.82
CA PRO A 20 24.36 -11.26 22.91
C PRO A 20 25.79 -10.99 22.43
N VAL A 21 26.53 -10.17 23.18
CA VAL A 21 27.95 -9.87 22.90
C VAL A 21 28.83 -10.65 23.86
N GLU A 22 29.79 -11.39 23.33
CA GLU A 22 30.81 -12.08 24.13
C GLU A 22 31.92 -11.08 24.53
N VAL A 23 32.21 -11.01 25.83
CA VAL A 23 33.23 -10.11 26.39
C VAL A 23 34.30 -10.94 27.10
N ALA A 24 35.56 -10.64 26.81
CA ALA A 24 36.69 -11.33 27.42
C ALA A 24 36.76 -11.07 28.94
N LEU A 25 37.05 -12.14 29.69
CA LEU A 25 37.25 -12.10 31.13
C LEU A 25 38.73 -11.83 31.47
N GLU A 26 38.98 -11.14 32.58
CA GLU A 26 40.32 -10.98 33.14
C GLU A 26 40.88 -12.32 33.62
N SER A 27 42.14 -12.61 33.31
CA SER A 27 42.78 -13.90 33.59
C SER A 27 43.04 -14.17 35.08
N VAL A 28 43.06 -13.13 35.92
CA VAL A 28 43.46 -13.24 37.33
C VAL A 28 42.28 -13.58 38.24
N ASP A 29 41.14 -12.92 38.05
CA ASP A 29 39.98 -12.97 38.95
C ASP A 29 38.68 -13.31 38.22
N GLY A 30 38.75 -13.53 36.91
CA GLY A 30 37.58 -13.74 36.07
C GLY A 30 36.64 -12.54 36.03
N SER A 31 37.09 -11.35 36.43
CA SER A 31 36.27 -10.13 36.40
C SER A 31 36.13 -9.60 34.98
N VAL A 32 35.16 -8.71 34.77
CA VAL A 32 35.02 -7.99 33.50
C VAL A 32 35.36 -6.52 33.71
N LEU A 33 36.29 -6.01 32.91
CA LEU A 33 36.68 -4.60 32.94
C LEU A 33 35.55 -3.71 32.40
N LEU A 34 35.28 -2.60 33.10
CA LEU A 34 34.34 -1.58 32.64
C LEU A 34 34.72 -1.06 31.25
N SER A 35 36.01 -0.84 30.99
CA SER A 35 36.50 -0.35 29.70
C SER A 35 36.23 -1.33 28.55
N ALA A 36 36.38 -2.63 28.80
CA ALA A 36 36.08 -3.67 27.80
C ALA A 36 34.59 -3.70 27.46
N LEU A 37 33.72 -3.54 28.46
CA LEU A 37 32.29 -3.45 28.25
C LEU A 37 31.85 -2.15 27.58
N GLN A 38 32.44 -1.02 27.94
CA GLN A 38 32.10 0.28 27.35
C GLN A 38 32.50 0.37 25.88
N ALA A 39 33.47 -0.44 25.44
CA ALA A 39 33.79 -0.58 24.02
C ALA A 39 32.65 -1.23 23.22
N ALA A 40 31.91 -2.16 23.82
CA ALA A 40 30.74 -2.80 23.21
C ALA A 40 29.44 -2.04 23.47
N PHE A 41 29.31 -1.43 24.65
CA PHE A 41 28.12 -0.75 25.14
C PHE A 41 28.48 0.65 25.68
N PRO A 42 28.54 1.66 24.79
CA PRO A 42 28.77 3.04 25.21
C PRO A 42 27.73 3.47 26.25
N LEU A 43 28.17 4.17 27.29
CA LEU A 43 27.32 4.63 28.42
C LEU A 43 26.81 3.54 29.37
N LEU A 44 27.44 2.36 29.39
CA LEU A 44 27.16 1.36 30.43
C LEU A 44 27.38 1.93 31.83
N THR A 45 26.36 1.80 32.69
CA THR A 45 26.40 2.19 34.11
C THR A 45 26.37 1.00 35.06
N GLY A 46 25.87 -0.15 34.60
CA GLY A 46 25.79 -1.34 35.44
C GLY A 46 25.46 -2.59 34.65
N ILE A 47 25.61 -3.74 35.32
CA ILE A 47 25.22 -5.04 34.81
C ILE A 47 24.34 -5.70 35.85
N TYR A 48 23.30 -6.38 35.39
CA TYR A 48 22.43 -7.18 36.23
C TYR A 48 22.10 -8.50 35.57
N PHE A 49 21.73 -9.48 36.38
CA PHE A 49 21.10 -10.70 35.90
C PHE A 49 19.75 -10.85 36.59
N ARG A 50 18.88 -11.65 36.00
CA ARG A 50 17.58 -11.95 36.59
C ARG A 50 17.62 -13.34 37.21
N THR A 51 17.26 -13.44 38.48
CA THR A 51 17.19 -14.72 39.18
C THR A 51 15.73 -15.13 39.34
N LYS A 52 15.42 -16.36 38.90
CA LYS A 52 14.15 -17.01 39.20
C LYS A 52 14.30 -17.75 40.53
N ALA A 53 14.23 -17.00 41.63
CA ALA A 53 14.15 -17.64 42.94
C ALA A 53 12.84 -18.44 43.02
N LYS A 54 12.91 -19.70 43.50
CA LYS A 54 11.74 -20.59 43.62
C LYS A 54 10.61 -19.88 44.37
N GLY A 55 9.59 -19.41 43.63
CA GLY A 55 8.34 -18.88 44.17
C GLY A 55 8.23 -17.36 44.30
N SER A 56 9.22 -16.55 43.92
CA SER A 56 9.08 -15.09 43.82
C SER A 56 9.41 -14.59 42.42
N GLY A 57 8.75 -13.51 42.01
CA GLY A 57 8.84 -12.95 40.66
C GLY A 57 10.26 -12.58 40.23
N ASP A 58 10.39 -12.22 38.96
CA ASP A 58 11.63 -11.94 38.26
C ASP A 58 12.48 -10.86 38.98
N CYS A 59 13.42 -11.29 39.84
CA CYS A 59 14.21 -10.38 40.66
C CYS A 59 15.46 -9.93 39.92
N ARG A 60 15.61 -8.61 39.76
CA ARG A 60 16.79 -7.96 39.18
C ARG A 60 17.92 -7.89 40.23
N VAL A 61 19.04 -8.55 39.95
CA VAL A 61 20.22 -8.56 40.84
C VAL A 61 21.38 -7.88 40.14
N MET A 62 21.85 -6.77 40.70
CA MET A 62 23.02 -6.03 40.20
C MET A 62 24.32 -6.77 40.54
N LEU A 63 25.26 -6.79 39.60
CA LEU A 63 26.60 -7.33 39.85
C LEU A 63 27.42 -6.39 40.75
N LYS A 64 28.32 -6.99 41.51
CA LYS A 64 29.25 -6.24 42.36
C LYS A 64 30.24 -5.50 41.49
N PHE A 65 30.42 -4.21 41.78
CA PHE A 65 31.33 -3.32 41.07
C PHE A 65 32.24 -2.59 42.05
N ASP A 66 33.54 -2.50 41.75
CA ASP A 66 34.54 -1.86 42.61
C ASP A 66 34.99 -0.46 42.14
N GLY A 67 34.42 0.05 41.05
CA GLY A 67 34.89 1.29 40.41
C GLY A 67 35.58 1.07 39.07
N ARG A 68 36.07 -0.15 38.78
CA ARG A 68 36.80 -0.49 37.55
C ARG A 68 36.36 -1.81 36.91
N ARG A 69 35.92 -2.78 37.71
CA ARG A 69 35.66 -4.17 37.32
C ARG A 69 34.34 -4.66 37.89
N PHE A 70 33.66 -5.50 37.14
CA PHE A 70 32.51 -6.27 37.59
C PHE A 70 32.94 -7.67 37.98
N PHE A 71 32.55 -8.08 39.18
CA PHE A 71 32.85 -9.42 39.70
C PHE A 71 31.72 -10.39 39.36
N PRO A 72 32.05 -11.68 39.11
CA PRO A 72 31.03 -12.69 38.94
C PRO A 72 30.15 -12.81 40.19
N PRO A 73 28.89 -13.26 40.04
CA PRO A 73 28.09 -13.66 41.19
C PRO A 73 28.76 -14.83 41.92
N GLY A 74 28.37 -15.12 43.17
CA GLY A 74 29.08 -16.05 44.07
C GLY A 74 29.31 -17.48 43.54
N GLY A 75 28.71 -17.86 42.41
CA GLY A 75 28.94 -19.14 41.71
C GLY A 75 29.72 -19.03 40.38
N GLY A 76 30.34 -17.89 40.07
CA GLY A 76 31.03 -17.66 38.79
C GLY A 76 30.11 -17.13 37.68
N TRP A 77 30.66 -16.95 36.47
CA TRP A 77 29.87 -16.67 35.28
C TRP A 77 29.15 -17.95 34.86
N ASN A 78 27.82 -17.94 34.89
CA ASN A 78 27.02 -19.10 34.52
C ASN A 78 26.56 -18.94 33.06
N GLY A 79 26.94 -19.86 32.19
CA GLY A 79 26.52 -19.86 30.78
C GLY A 79 25.01 -20.04 30.56
N ALA A 80 24.26 -20.47 31.59
CA ALA A 80 22.80 -20.56 31.55
C ALA A 80 22.09 -19.27 32.01
N SER A 81 22.82 -18.25 32.49
CA SER A 81 22.27 -16.98 32.96
C SER A 81 22.49 -15.89 31.93
N GLU A 82 21.41 -15.20 31.56
CA GLU A 82 21.50 -13.99 30.73
C GLU A 82 21.89 -12.79 31.60
N TYR A 83 22.93 -12.09 31.17
CA TYR A 83 23.41 -10.86 31.80
C TYR A 83 22.97 -9.67 30.94
N PHE A 84 22.38 -8.67 31.59
CA PHE A 84 21.83 -7.49 30.98
C PHE A 84 22.62 -6.26 31.39
N VAL A 85 22.82 -5.38 30.43
CA VAL A 85 23.50 -4.10 30.63
C VAL A 85 22.48 -3.00 30.91
N GLU A 86 22.78 -2.16 31.89
CA GLU A 86 22.08 -0.90 32.09
C GLU A 86 22.85 0.23 31.40
N LEU A 87 22.17 0.92 30.50
CA LEU A 87 22.71 2.08 29.80
C LEU A 87 22.23 3.34 30.52
N GLY A 88 23.16 4.18 30.95
CA GLY A 88 22.86 5.51 31.47
C GLY A 88 22.55 6.45 30.31
N GLY A 89 21.36 7.06 30.31
CA GLY A 89 21.08 8.17 29.42
C GLY A 89 21.92 9.40 29.78
N PRO A 90 22.08 10.38 28.86
CA PRO A 90 22.81 11.64 29.12
C PRO A 90 22.27 12.49 30.29
N ARG A 91 21.17 12.06 30.93
CA ARG A 91 20.50 12.76 32.03
C ARG A 91 20.56 12.03 33.37
N HIS A 92 21.29 10.90 33.48
CA HIS A 92 21.42 10.17 34.74
C HIS A 92 22.88 10.15 35.22
N ASN A 93 23.14 11.09 36.14
CA ASN A 93 24.20 11.17 37.16
C ASN A 93 25.41 10.20 37.06
N PRO A 94 26.66 10.72 37.00
CA PRO A 94 27.86 9.89 37.11
C PRO A 94 28.03 9.46 38.57
N PHE A 95 27.78 8.18 38.87
CA PHE A 95 28.15 7.56 40.15
C PHE A 95 27.47 8.15 41.42
N PRO A 96 27.28 7.37 42.51
CA PRO A 96 26.49 7.79 43.66
C PRO A 96 27.24 8.76 44.61
N PHE A 97 28.29 9.46 44.14
CA PHE A 97 28.99 10.46 44.94
C PHE A 97 28.27 11.82 44.97
N GLY A 98 27.38 12.10 44.00
CA GLY A 98 26.56 13.31 44.01
C GLY A 98 25.54 13.36 45.16
N SER A 99 25.23 12.21 45.77
CA SER A 99 24.38 12.13 46.97
C SER A 99 25.09 12.66 48.21
N TYR A 100 26.41 12.44 48.35
CA TYR A 100 27.15 12.89 49.54
C TYR A 100 27.36 14.39 49.56
N GLU A 101 27.64 15.01 48.42
CA GLU A 101 27.82 16.47 48.34
C GLU A 101 26.49 17.20 48.57
N GLN A 102 25.39 16.68 48.02
CA GLN A 102 24.05 17.24 48.26
C GLN A 102 23.58 16.98 49.70
N ALA A 103 23.86 15.81 50.28
CA ALA A 103 23.58 15.51 51.67
C ALA A 103 24.42 16.37 52.63
N ALA A 104 25.71 16.58 52.34
CA ALA A 104 26.59 17.46 53.11
C ALA A 104 26.11 18.91 53.05
N LYS A 105 25.70 19.40 51.87
CA LYS A 105 25.10 20.74 51.72
C LYS A 105 23.77 20.88 52.46
N GLN A 106 22.94 19.82 52.50
CA GLN A 106 21.70 19.83 53.29
C GLN A 106 21.97 19.78 54.79
N PHE A 107 22.99 19.05 55.22
CA PHE A 107 23.46 19.01 56.60
C PHE A 107 24.06 20.35 57.04
N GLU A 108 24.89 20.99 56.22
CA GLU A 108 25.42 22.34 56.50
C GLU A 108 24.29 23.38 56.58
N ARG A 109 23.29 23.30 55.69
CA ARG A 109 22.12 24.17 55.74
C ARG A 109 21.30 23.96 57.01
N SER A 110 21.11 22.71 57.45
CA SER A 110 20.37 22.42 58.68
C SER A 110 21.15 22.84 59.93
N VAL A 111 22.48 22.67 59.97
CA VAL A 111 23.34 23.17 61.06
C VAL A 111 23.35 24.69 61.11
N ASN A 112 23.46 25.38 59.97
CA ASN A 112 23.41 26.84 59.91
C ASN A 112 22.04 27.39 60.34
N LEU A 113 20.95 26.69 60.00
CA LEU A 113 19.61 27.04 60.45
C LEU A 113 19.48 26.89 61.97
N VAL A 114 20.02 25.80 62.55
CA VAL A 114 20.05 25.60 64.00
C VAL A 114 20.92 26.65 64.70
N HIS A 115 22.08 26.99 64.12
CA HIS A 115 22.92 28.10 64.62
C HIS A 115 22.20 29.44 64.56
N GLN A 116 21.43 29.73 63.51
CA GLN A 116 20.59 30.92 63.42
C GLN A 116 19.48 30.93 64.46
N MET A 117 18.85 29.78 64.72
CA MET A 117 17.81 29.67 65.76
C MET A 117 18.39 29.77 67.17
N MET A 118 19.59 29.25 67.42
CA MET A 118 20.27 29.37 68.71
C MET A 118 20.82 30.78 68.95
N ASN A 119 21.36 31.44 67.92
CA ASN A 119 21.86 32.82 68.04
C ASN A 119 20.74 33.87 68.00
N GLY A 120 19.56 33.53 67.49
CA GLY A 120 18.38 34.41 67.49
C GLY A 120 17.64 34.48 68.84
N MET A 121 17.97 33.62 69.81
CA MET A 121 17.31 33.57 71.13
C MET A 121 18.05 34.36 72.24
N ASN A 122 19.22 34.94 71.96
CA ASN A 122 19.94 35.78 72.94
C ASN A 122 20.11 37.22 72.41
N GLY A 123 19.23 38.13 72.86
CA GLY A 123 19.51 39.57 72.86
C GLY A 123 18.46 40.46 72.21
N VAL A 124 17.29 40.61 72.85
CA VAL A 124 16.47 41.82 72.70
C VAL A 124 17.01 42.87 73.67
N ALA A 125 17.62 43.96 73.17
CA ALA A 125 17.57 45.31 73.78
C ALA A 125 18.30 46.38 72.93
N GLY A 126 17.51 47.32 72.37
CA GLY A 126 17.73 48.77 72.51
C GLY A 126 18.68 49.50 71.55
N LYS A 127 18.14 50.29 70.60
CA LYS A 127 17.90 51.76 70.72
C LYS A 127 17.79 52.44 69.35
N ARG A 128 16.93 53.46 69.33
CA ARG A 128 16.54 54.34 68.22
C ARG A 128 17.60 55.41 67.88
N GLU A 129 17.52 55.85 66.62
CA GLU A 129 17.66 57.23 66.08
C GLU A 129 18.85 58.09 66.52
N ASP A 130 19.73 58.50 65.60
CA ASP A 130 19.59 59.74 64.80
C ASP A 130 20.88 60.10 64.04
N GLY A 131 20.73 60.63 62.84
CA GLY A 131 21.53 61.79 62.40
C GLY A 131 22.79 61.61 61.53
N VAL A 132 22.63 62.02 60.27
CA VAL A 132 23.53 62.95 59.54
C VAL A 132 24.75 62.41 58.78
N LYS A 133 24.56 62.40 57.44
CA LYS A 133 25.45 62.79 56.31
C LYS A 133 26.80 62.07 56.12
N GLU A 134 26.90 61.42 54.97
CA GLU A 134 28.15 61.39 54.19
C GLU A 134 27.85 61.66 52.72
N ARG A 135 28.15 62.88 52.26
CA ARG A 135 28.14 63.24 50.84
C ARG A 135 29.52 63.00 50.27
N ARG A 136 29.53 62.30 49.15
CA ARG A 136 30.65 62.10 48.24
C ARG A 136 31.28 63.43 47.80
N LYS A 137 32.60 63.32 47.69
CA LYS A 137 33.58 64.15 47.00
C LYS A 137 33.36 64.09 45.49
N GLU A 138 33.33 65.23 44.81
CA GLU A 138 33.73 65.34 43.41
C GLU A 138 34.62 66.57 43.21
N LEU A 139 35.63 66.36 42.38
CA LEU A 139 36.72 67.25 42.01
C LEU A 139 36.25 68.32 41.02
N ALA A 140 36.89 69.49 41.03
CA ALA A 140 37.70 70.00 39.91
C ALA A 140 37.78 71.54 39.92
N GLU A 141 39.02 72.01 39.77
CA GLU A 141 39.45 73.21 39.04
C GLU A 141 38.94 74.61 39.45
N GLY A 142 39.93 75.48 39.71
CA GLY A 142 39.88 76.85 39.20
C GLY A 142 39.75 77.94 40.24
N GLY A 143 40.89 78.58 40.53
CA GLY A 143 40.94 80.03 40.61
C GLY A 143 40.66 80.70 41.96
N GLY A 144 41.71 81.35 42.48
CA GLY A 144 41.61 82.71 42.99
C GLY A 144 41.19 82.89 44.45
N GLU A 145 42.15 83.43 45.23
CA GLU A 145 41.92 84.37 46.35
C GLU A 145 41.17 83.79 47.58
N GLU A 146 41.51 84.04 48.84
CA GLU A 146 42.51 84.87 49.49
C GLU A 146 42.53 84.40 50.97
N LEU A 147 43.68 84.54 51.62
CA LEU A 147 43.85 84.86 53.05
C LEU A 147 43.38 83.85 54.12
N GLY A 148 44.36 83.27 54.82
CA GLY A 148 44.14 82.71 56.15
C GLY A 148 45.24 81.85 56.78
N ARG A 149 46.50 81.88 56.31
CA ARG A 149 47.62 81.20 56.97
C ARG A 149 48.39 82.19 57.84
N LYS A 150 48.28 82.07 59.16
CA LYS A 150 49.21 82.69 60.11
C LYS A 150 50.15 81.60 60.62
N GLU A 151 51.31 81.47 60.00
CA GLU A 151 52.51 81.04 60.72
C GLU A 151 53.79 81.44 59.97
N SER A 152 54.79 81.80 60.77
CA SER A 152 56.06 82.44 60.43
C SER A 152 55.88 83.93 60.03
N GLU A 153 56.68 84.86 60.53
CA GLU A 153 58.13 84.81 60.43
C GLU A 153 58.81 85.68 61.50
N MET A 154 59.96 85.18 61.90
CA MET A 154 60.98 85.81 62.72
C MET A 154 61.48 87.10 62.05
N ASP A 155 61.24 88.26 62.67
CA ASP A 155 61.95 89.48 62.30
C ASP A 155 63.00 89.83 63.35
N ARG A 156 64.25 89.64 62.90
CA ARG A 156 65.49 89.95 63.60
C ARG A 156 65.96 91.28 63.03
N LYS A 157 65.81 92.39 63.76
CA LYS A 157 66.71 93.57 63.73
C LYS A 157 66.30 94.68 64.70
N THR A 158 67.24 94.99 65.60
CA THR A 158 67.77 96.34 65.85
C THR A 158 66.86 97.40 66.45
N ALA A 159 67.03 97.66 67.75
CA ALA A 159 67.32 98.99 68.29
C ALA A 159 67.71 98.81 69.77
N ASN A 160 68.99 98.91 70.12
CA ASN A 160 69.60 100.17 70.54
C ASN A 160 68.75 100.89 71.60
N GLY A 161 69.19 100.84 72.87
CA GLY A 161 68.72 101.80 73.87
C GLY A 161 68.35 101.27 75.24
N MET A 162 69.26 100.63 75.97
CA MET A 162 69.37 100.89 77.42
C MET A 162 70.73 100.46 77.98
N LEU A 163 71.80 100.89 77.30
CA LEU A 163 73.07 101.16 77.96
C LEU A 163 72.89 102.47 78.74
N ARG A 164 72.30 102.42 79.94
CA ARG A 164 72.35 103.53 80.90
C ARG A 164 73.24 103.16 82.08
N ARG A 165 74.51 103.56 81.90
CA ARG A 165 75.29 104.35 82.85
C ARG A 165 75.65 103.67 84.18
N TRP A 166 76.78 102.97 84.17
CA TRP A 166 77.70 103.01 85.30
C TRP A 166 78.12 104.47 85.57
N PRO A 167 78.07 104.98 86.80
CA PRO A 167 78.93 106.06 87.24
C PRO A 167 80.23 105.46 87.78
N SER A 168 81.31 105.62 87.03
CA SER A 168 82.66 105.62 87.58
C SER A 168 82.87 106.89 88.41
N SER A 169 83.62 106.73 89.50
CA SER A 169 84.24 107.73 90.37
C SER A 169 83.33 108.63 91.24
N SER A 170 83.34 108.36 92.55
CA SER A 170 83.83 109.33 93.54
C SER A 170 84.04 108.62 94.88
N THR A 171 85.26 108.69 95.38
CA THR A 171 85.73 108.20 96.67
C THR A 171 84.84 108.59 97.83
N ALA A 172 84.33 107.62 98.60
CA ALA A 172 84.20 107.74 100.06
C ALA A 172 83.64 106.44 100.66
N LYS A 173 84.39 105.94 101.65
CA LYS A 173 83.98 105.06 102.76
C LYS A 173 83.88 103.57 102.44
N LEU A 174 84.98 102.88 102.79
CA LEU A 174 84.94 101.59 103.50
C LEU A 174 83.64 101.47 104.28
N ASN A 175 82.84 100.45 103.99
CA ASN A 175 81.93 99.83 104.94
C ASN A 175 81.61 98.42 104.43
N HIS A 176 82.17 97.43 105.12
CA HIS A 176 81.81 96.02 105.21
C HIS A 176 81.00 95.40 104.04
N CYS A 177 81.70 94.67 103.17
CA CYS A 177 81.13 93.44 102.60
C CYS A 177 81.11 92.43 103.75
N SER A 178 79.92 92.14 104.25
CA SER A 178 79.76 91.23 105.38
C SER A 178 79.74 89.79 104.86
N ASP A 179 80.07 88.80 105.70
CA ASP A 179 79.91 87.37 105.35
C ASP A 179 78.49 87.04 104.85
N ARG A 180 77.52 87.91 105.17
CA ARG A 180 76.13 87.88 104.70
C ARG A 180 76.00 88.05 103.19
N ASP A 181 76.77 88.93 102.56
CA ASP A 181 76.70 89.19 101.11
C ASP A 181 77.27 88.00 100.31
N PHE A 182 78.29 87.33 100.84
CA PHE A 182 78.82 86.07 100.29
C PHE A 182 77.86 84.89 100.51
N ALA A 183 77.19 84.83 101.67
CA ALA A 183 76.13 83.86 101.93
C ALA A 183 74.95 84.04 100.97
N ASP A 184 74.54 85.27 100.70
CA ASP A 184 73.47 85.58 99.75
C ASP A 184 73.86 85.22 98.31
N LEU A 185 75.09 85.50 97.88
CA LEU A 185 75.61 85.11 96.57
C LEU A 185 75.69 83.58 96.41
N THR A 186 76.16 82.86 97.43
CA THR A 186 76.21 81.39 97.40
C THR A 186 74.81 80.78 97.39
N GLN A 187 73.84 81.35 98.11
CA GLN A 187 72.44 80.95 98.07
C GLN A 187 71.80 81.23 96.70
N ILE A 188 72.10 82.37 96.08
CA ILE A 188 71.64 82.71 94.72
C ILE A 188 72.26 81.75 93.70
N CYS A 189 73.56 81.43 93.81
CA CYS A 189 74.23 80.46 92.94
C CYS A 189 73.62 79.06 93.10
N ALA A 190 73.39 78.60 94.33
CA ALA A 190 72.71 77.32 94.60
C ALA A 190 71.26 77.31 94.08
N GLY A 191 70.53 78.42 94.22
CA GLY A 191 69.18 78.57 93.67
C GLY A 191 69.17 78.54 92.13
N LYS A 192 70.14 79.19 91.48
CA LYS A 192 70.32 79.15 90.03
C LYS A 192 70.69 77.75 89.55
N GLU A 193 71.60 77.06 90.23
CA GLU A 193 71.96 75.66 89.96
C GLU A 193 70.73 74.76 90.09
N ALA A 194 69.91 74.91 91.14
CA ALA A 194 68.67 74.15 91.32
C ALA A 194 67.64 74.41 90.20
N ILE A 195 67.52 75.66 89.73
CA ILE A 195 66.66 76.00 88.58
C ILE A 195 67.21 75.40 87.29
N ILE A 196 68.53 75.44 87.07
CA ILE A 196 69.17 74.84 85.89
C ILE A 196 68.98 73.33 85.90
N GLU A 197 69.15 72.66 87.05
CA GLU A 197 68.94 71.23 87.20
C GLU A 197 67.47 70.85 86.97
N GLY A 198 66.53 71.66 87.49
CA GLY A 198 65.10 71.51 87.22
C GLY A 198 64.75 71.67 85.74
N LEU A 199 65.27 72.71 85.09
CA LEU A 199 65.10 72.93 83.66
C LEU A 199 65.73 71.83 82.82
N ARG A 200 66.89 71.29 83.21
CA ARG A 200 67.53 70.13 82.54
C ARG A 200 66.66 68.88 82.66
N ALA A 201 66.12 68.60 83.85
CA ALA A 201 65.22 67.47 84.06
C ALA A 201 63.92 67.62 83.25
N GLU A 202 63.36 68.83 83.18
CA GLU A 202 62.21 69.13 82.30
C GLU A 202 62.57 68.94 80.82
N LEU A 203 63.75 69.39 80.38
CA LEU A 203 64.22 69.25 78.99
C LEU A 203 64.41 67.79 78.61
N GLU A 204 65.00 66.97 79.48
CA GLU A 204 65.09 65.51 79.28
C GLU A 204 63.71 64.85 79.30
N GLY A 205 62.79 65.29 80.16
CA GLY A 205 61.40 64.83 80.15
C GLY A 205 60.65 65.18 78.86
N ILE A 206 60.86 66.38 78.32
CA ILE A 206 60.31 66.83 77.03
C ILE A 206 60.93 66.02 75.90
N LYS A 207 62.24 65.79 75.92
CA LYS A 207 62.96 65.00 74.91
C LYS A 207 62.50 63.54 74.89
N ALA A 208 62.28 62.92 76.05
CA ALA A 208 61.71 61.59 76.15
C ALA A 208 60.28 61.53 75.60
N LYS A 209 59.44 62.53 75.90
CA LYS A 209 58.09 62.65 75.32
C LYS A 209 58.11 62.86 73.81
N ALA A 210 59.03 63.68 73.30
CA ALA A 210 59.24 63.89 71.88
C ALA A 210 59.62 62.58 71.18
N GLY A 211 60.57 61.82 71.74
CA GLY A 211 60.93 60.50 71.22
C GLY A 211 59.75 59.51 71.21
N GLN A 212 58.93 59.48 72.26
CA GLN A 212 57.72 58.65 72.29
C GLN A 212 56.67 59.08 71.25
N LEU A 213 56.55 60.39 70.97
CA LEU A 213 55.65 60.90 69.95
C LEU A 213 56.16 60.55 68.54
N GLU A 214 57.46 60.67 68.29
CA GLU A 214 58.09 60.27 67.02
C GLU A 214 57.95 58.76 66.74
N GLU A 215 58.09 57.92 67.76
CA GLU A 215 57.85 56.47 67.63
C GLU A 215 56.38 56.16 67.32
N LYS A 216 55.44 56.87 67.99
CA LYS A 216 54.01 56.74 67.70
C LYS A 216 53.68 57.22 66.30
N GLU A 217 54.26 58.33 65.87
CA GLU A 217 54.10 58.86 64.51
C GLU A 217 54.60 57.85 63.48
N ARG A 218 55.81 57.30 63.66
CA ARG A 218 56.32 56.22 62.81
C ARG A 218 55.36 55.02 62.77
N ALA A 219 54.88 54.54 63.91
CA ALA A 219 53.93 53.44 63.96
C ALA A 219 52.59 53.76 63.27
N TRP A 220 52.13 55.02 63.31
CA TRP A 220 50.93 55.44 62.57
C TRP A 220 51.17 55.52 61.06
N THR A 221 52.34 56.00 60.63
CA THR A 221 52.68 56.03 59.19
C THR A 221 52.81 54.63 58.61
N GLU A 222 53.43 53.68 59.33
CA GLU A 222 53.48 52.27 58.92
C GLU A 222 52.08 51.67 58.77
N LYS A 223 51.20 51.91 59.77
CA LYS A 223 49.80 51.48 59.67
C LYS A 223 49.08 52.12 58.49
N GLU A 224 49.27 53.42 58.25
CA GLU A 224 48.66 54.12 57.13
C GLU A 224 49.09 53.48 55.79
N THR A 225 50.38 53.16 55.63
CA THR A 225 50.86 52.44 54.44
C THR A 225 50.26 51.04 54.31
N GLU A 226 50.12 50.30 55.41
CA GLU A 226 49.49 48.97 55.42
C GLU A 226 48.02 49.06 55.01
N TRP A 227 47.26 50.01 55.57
CA TRP A 227 45.87 50.25 55.20
C TRP A 227 45.73 50.71 53.74
N ALA A 228 46.65 51.54 53.25
CA ALA A 228 46.68 51.95 51.85
C ALA A 228 46.90 50.76 50.91
N MET A 229 47.85 49.86 51.23
CA MET A 229 48.07 48.64 50.45
C MET A 229 46.85 47.72 50.47
N ARG A 230 46.21 47.53 51.63
CA ARG A 230 44.99 46.72 51.75
C ARG A 230 43.83 47.30 50.95
N LEU A 231 43.67 48.62 50.96
CA LEU A 231 42.66 49.30 50.17
C LEU A 231 42.92 49.09 48.67
N GLU A 232 44.17 49.26 48.23
CA GLU A 232 44.55 49.07 46.83
C GLU A 232 44.31 47.61 46.36
N THR A 233 44.63 46.61 47.20
CA THR A 233 44.31 45.21 46.89
C THR A 233 42.80 44.98 46.79
N GLY A 234 42.01 45.56 47.69
CA GLY A 234 40.55 45.46 47.64
C GLY A 234 39.95 46.14 46.41
N GLU A 235 40.51 47.27 45.97
CA GLU A 235 40.09 47.96 44.74
C GLU A 235 40.39 47.12 43.49
N ARG A 236 41.56 46.45 43.43
CA ARG A 236 41.89 45.52 42.34
C ARG A 236 40.95 44.32 42.31
N GLU A 237 40.66 43.72 43.46
CA GLU A 237 39.69 42.61 43.56
C GLU A 237 38.29 43.04 43.11
N LEU A 238 37.82 44.22 43.54
CA LEU A 238 36.53 44.76 43.09
C LEU A 238 36.51 45.05 41.58
N ALA A 239 37.62 45.50 40.99
CA ALA A 239 37.73 45.69 39.56
C ALA A 239 37.57 44.37 38.80
N LEU A 240 38.24 43.30 39.25
CA LEU A 240 38.10 41.96 38.68
C LEU A 240 36.68 41.42 38.82
N LEU A 241 36.03 41.59 39.97
CA LEU A 241 34.64 41.18 40.17
C LEU A 241 33.67 41.94 39.24
N ARG A 242 33.91 43.23 38.99
CA ARG A 242 33.12 44.01 38.03
C ARG A 242 33.32 43.52 36.60
N GLU A 243 34.54 43.17 36.22
CA GLU A 243 34.83 42.57 34.90
C GLU A 243 34.16 41.22 34.73
N LEU A 244 34.26 40.34 35.72
CA LEU A 244 33.57 39.06 35.74
C LEU A 244 32.05 39.24 35.62
N GLY A 245 31.49 40.21 36.35
CA GLY A 245 30.07 40.55 36.27
C GLY A 245 29.63 41.01 34.88
N ARG A 246 30.46 41.82 34.19
CA ARG A 246 30.21 42.21 32.79
C ARG A 246 30.29 41.00 31.85
N GLY A 247 31.28 40.13 32.03
CA GLY A 247 31.42 38.89 31.25
C GLY A 247 30.21 37.97 31.41
N GLN A 248 29.73 37.76 32.64
CA GLN A 248 28.53 36.98 32.93
C GLN A 248 27.27 37.59 32.30
N GLN A 249 27.14 38.92 32.28
CA GLN A 249 26.04 39.57 31.56
C GLN A 249 26.12 39.35 30.04
N GLY A 250 27.32 39.38 29.45
CA GLY A 250 27.52 39.04 28.05
C GLY A 250 27.09 37.61 27.74
N GLN A 251 27.57 36.64 28.51
CA GLN A 251 27.21 35.23 28.38
C GLN A 251 25.70 34.99 28.55
N ARG A 252 25.04 35.70 29.48
CA ARG A 252 23.58 35.60 29.63
C ARG A 252 22.85 36.04 28.36
N ARG A 253 23.28 37.14 27.73
CA ARG A 253 22.68 37.60 26.46
C ARG A 253 22.89 36.59 25.33
N GLU A 254 24.08 35.98 25.25
CA GLU A 254 24.35 34.93 24.26
C GLU A 254 23.45 33.70 24.48
N VAL A 255 23.24 33.29 25.74
CA VAL A 255 22.31 32.20 26.07
C VAL A 255 20.88 32.57 25.68
N GLU A 256 20.41 33.78 25.99
CA GLU A 256 19.08 34.27 25.61
C GLU A 256 18.90 34.29 24.07
N GLU A 257 19.92 34.67 23.32
CA GLU A 257 19.89 34.66 21.86
C GLU A 257 19.84 33.22 21.30
N LEU A 258 20.64 32.31 21.85
CA LEU A 258 20.64 30.90 21.48
C LEU A 258 19.30 30.23 21.82
N GLU A 259 18.71 30.51 22.99
CA GLU A 259 17.38 30.05 23.35
C GLU A 259 16.32 30.53 22.35
N ARG A 260 16.39 31.80 21.94
CA ARG A 260 15.49 32.35 20.91
C ARG A 260 15.64 31.65 19.56
N LEU A 261 16.87 31.33 19.14
CA LEU A 261 17.14 30.60 17.91
C LEU A 261 16.65 29.15 17.98
N VAL A 262 16.84 28.48 19.12
CA VAL A 262 16.30 27.13 19.35
C VAL A 262 14.78 27.14 19.29
N ASP A 263 14.12 28.12 19.88
CA ASP A 263 12.67 28.26 19.82
C ASP A 263 12.16 28.51 18.40
N GLU A 264 12.84 29.36 17.62
CA GLU A 264 12.43 29.63 16.24
C GLU A 264 12.60 28.42 15.34
N THR A 265 13.77 27.76 15.41
CA THR A 265 14.01 26.52 14.67
C THR A 265 13.02 25.42 15.07
N ARG A 266 12.69 25.31 16.35
CA ARG A 266 11.64 24.40 16.83
C ARG A 266 10.29 24.72 16.18
N ARG A 267 9.83 25.98 16.19
CA ARG A 267 8.57 26.38 15.54
C ARG A 267 8.57 26.09 14.04
N GLU A 268 9.68 26.33 13.35
CA GLU A 268 9.82 26.01 11.92
C GLU A 268 9.74 24.50 11.66
N THR A 269 10.39 23.69 12.51
CA THR A 269 10.31 22.23 12.39
C THR A 269 8.90 21.71 12.68
N GLU A 270 8.22 22.24 13.69
CA GLU A 270 6.83 21.89 14.02
C GLU A 270 5.88 22.23 12.86
N LYS A 271 6.04 23.39 12.21
CA LYS A 271 5.30 23.75 10.99
C LYS A 271 5.54 22.77 9.85
N ARG A 272 6.81 22.42 9.59
CA ARG A 272 7.17 21.46 8.53
C ARG A 272 6.62 20.05 8.82
N VAL A 273 6.63 19.62 10.08
CA VAL A 273 6.04 18.35 10.50
C VAL A 273 4.54 18.37 10.22
N ALA A 274 3.82 19.41 10.65
CA ALA A 274 2.39 19.54 10.38
C ALA A 274 2.05 19.53 8.87
N GLU A 275 2.83 20.25 8.04
CA GLU A 275 2.65 20.24 6.59
C GLU A 275 2.88 18.86 5.96
N LEU A 276 3.86 18.10 6.46
CA LEU A 276 4.16 16.75 6.00
C LEU A 276 3.10 15.75 6.46
N GLU A 277 2.58 15.88 7.67
CA GLU A 277 1.45 15.10 8.18
C GLU A 277 0.20 15.33 7.33
N ASP A 278 -0.12 16.58 7.01
CA ASP A 278 -1.24 16.93 6.13
C ASP A 278 -1.07 16.33 4.72
N LYS A 279 0.14 16.40 4.15
CA LYS A 279 0.45 15.77 2.85
C LYS A 279 0.30 14.26 2.91
N TRP A 280 0.80 13.63 3.97
CA TRP A 280 0.70 12.18 4.16
C TRP A 280 -0.75 11.73 4.31
N VAL A 281 -1.57 12.45 5.07
CA VAL A 281 -3.00 12.17 5.22
C VAL A 281 -3.72 12.31 3.87
N LYS A 282 -3.43 13.34 3.08
CA LYS A 282 -4.01 13.51 1.74
C LYS A 282 -3.63 12.36 0.80
N SER A 283 -2.35 12.03 0.69
CA SER A 283 -1.89 10.92 -0.14
C SER A 283 -2.44 9.57 0.32
N ARG A 284 -2.65 9.38 1.63
CA ARG A 284 -3.29 8.16 2.15
C ARG A 284 -4.76 8.08 1.74
N LYS A 285 -5.52 9.17 1.83
CA LYS A 285 -6.90 9.23 1.35
C LYS A 285 -7.00 8.94 -0.15
N GLU A 286 -6.16 9.57 -0.96
CA GLU A 286 -6.09 9.31 -2.41
C GLU A 286 -5.76 7.83 -2.72
N ALA A 287 -4.84 7.23 -1.96
CA ALA A 287 -4.51 5.82 -2.12
C ALA A 287 -5.68 4.90 -1.77
N ASP A 288 -6.45 5.22 -0.73
CA ASP A 288 -7.64 4.44 -0.35
C ASP A 288 -8.78 4.62 -1.35
N GLU A 289 -9.03 5.84 -1.86
CA GLU A 289 -9.98 6.09 -2.97
C GLU A 289 -9.61 5.32 -4.25
N LEU A 290 -8.32 5.25 -4.58
CA LEU A 290 -7.84 4.46 -5.72
C LEU A 290 -8.04 2.95 -5.51
N LYS A 291 -7.86 2.44 -4.28
CA LYS A 291 -8.18 1.03 -3.96
C LYS A 291 -9.66 0.74 -4.15
N GLU A 292 -10.54 1.57 -3.59
CA GLU A 292 -11.99 1.41 -3.74
C GLU A 292 -12.41 1.44 -5.23
N ARG A 293 -11.85 2.39 -6.00
CA ARG A 293 -12.11 2.47 -7.45
C ARG A 293 -11.61 1.23 -8.19
N ASN A 294 -10.45 0.68 -7.81
CA ASN A 294 -9.92 -0.53 -8.40
C ASN A 294 -10.78 -1.76 -8.06
N GLU A 295 -11.26 -1.88 -6.81
CA GLU A 295 -12.19 -2.93 -6.40
C GLU A 295 -13.50 -2.88 -7.19
N LEU A 296 -14.08 -1.69 -7.37
CA LEU A 296 -15.26 -1.49 -8.22
C LEU A 296 -14.97 -1.85 -9.69
N SER A 297 -13.80 -1.45 -10.23
CA SER A 297 -13.39 -1.83 -11.58
C SER A 297 -13.18 -3.34 -11.73
N LEU A 298 -12.71 -4.02 -10.70
CA LEU A 298 -12.53 -5.47 -10.70
C LEU A 298 -13.89 -6.19 -10.68
N CYS A 299 -14.85 -5.70 -9.89
CA CYS A 299 -16.21 -6.22 -9.87
C CYS A 299 -16.90 -6.08 -11.24
N THR A 300 -16.85 -4.88 -11.84
CA THR A 300 -17.42 -4.65 -13.19
C THR A 300 -16.72 -5.50 -14.26
N ALA A 301 -15.40 -5.67 -14.19
CA ALA A 301 -14.67 -6.56 -15.10
C ALA A 301 -15.11 -8.04 -14.96
N LYS A 302 -15.38 -8.51 -13.73
CA LYS A 302 -15.91 -9.86 -13.50
C LYS A 302 -17.31 -10.03 -14.09
N GLU A 303 -18.19 -9.06 -13.91
CA GLU A 303 -19.54 -9.08 -14.49
C GLU A 303 -19.50 -9.13 -16.02
N VAL A 304 -18.67 -8.30 -16.66
CA VAL A 304 -18.48 -8.32 -18.11
C VAL A 304 -17.90 -9.66 -18.58
N ALA A 305 -16.95 -10.25 -17.84
CA ALA A 305 -16.41 -11.57 -18.14
C ALA A 305 -17.48 -12.67 -18.05
N GLU A 306 -18.38 -12.61 -17.08
CA GLU A 306 -19.51 -13.53 -16.96
C GLU A 306 -20.52 -13.38 -18.10
N GLN A 307 -20.83 -12.15 -18.50
CA GLN A 307 -21.67 -11.86 -19.67
C GLN A 307 -21.03 -12.41 -20.94
N LEU A 308 -19.72 -12.20 -21.13
CA LEU A 308 -18.99 -12.76 -22.27
C LEU A 308 -19.06 -14.29 -22.31
N ARG A 309 -18.88 -14.96 -21.16
CA ARG A 309 -19.03 -16.42 -21.04
C ARG A 309 -20.45 -16.88 -21.35
N LYS A 310 -21.48 -16.09 -21.02
CA LYS A 310 -22.87 -16.39 -21.38
C LYS A 310 -23.07 -16.28 -22.89
N CYS A 311 -22.63 -15.19 -23.51
CA CYS A 311 -22.71 -15.01 -24.96
C CYS A 311 -21.91 -16.08 -25.73
N GLN A 312 -20.76 -16.51 -25.22
CA GLN A 312 -19.98 -17.62 -25.80
C GLN A 312 -20.77 -18.93 -25.79
N ARG A 313 -21.42 -19.29 -24.67
CA ARG A 313 -22.29 -20.48 -24.60
C ARG A 313 -23.48 -20.39 -25.55
N GLU A 314 -24.10 -19.21 -25.67
CA GLU A 314 -25.20 -18.99 -26.61
C GLU A 314 -24.74 -19.12 -28.06
N LYS A 315 -23.57 -18.57 -28.40
CA LYS A 315 -22.94 -18.74 -29.72
C LYS A 315 -22.70 -20.21 -30.02
N GLU A 316 -22.09 -20.97 -29.10
CA GLU A 316 -21.86 -22.41 -29.29
C GLU A 316 -23.16 -23.19 -29.49
N ASN A 317 -24.22 -22.87 -28.74
CA ASN A 317 -25.53 -23.48 -28.90
C ASN A 317 -26.17 -23.15 -30.25
N LEU A 318 -26.05 -21.90 -30.71
CA LEU A 318 -26.52 -21.50 -32.03
C LEU A 318 -25.73 -22.20 -33.14
N THR A 319 -24.40 -22.26 -33.03
CA THR A 319 -23.56 -23.01 -33.97
C THR A 319 -23.99 -24.48 -34.06
N LYS A 320 -24.23 -25.15 -32.92
CA LYS A 320 -24.75 -26.54 -32.90
C LYS A 320 -26.12 -26.67 -33.56
N LYS A 321 -27.02 -25.69 -33.38
CA LYS A 321 -28.31 -25.70 -34.07
C LYS A 321 -28.15 -25.50 -35.57
N THR A 322 -27.28 -24.59 -35.99
CA THR A 322 -26.97 -24.35 -37.40
C THR A 322 -26.42 -25.62 -38.04
N THR A 323 -25.47 -26.32 -37.42
CA THR A 323 -24.94 -27.58 -37.97
C THR A 323 -26.00 -28.66 -38.11
N VAL A 324 -26.90 -28.81 -37.11
CA VAL A 324 -28.02 -29.78 -37.20
C VAL A 324 -28.99 -29.41 -38.32
N LEU A 325 -29.32 -28.13 -38.48
CA LEU A 325 -30.19 -27.66 -39.56
C LEU A 325 -29.53 -27.85 -40.93
N GLU A 326 -28.24 -27.58 -41.05
CA GLU A 326 -27.47 -27.83 -42.28
C GLU A 326 -27.48 -29.32 -42.65
N GLU A 327 -27.28 -30.21 -41.68
CA GLU A 327 -27.39 -31.67 -41.88
C GLU A 327 -28.80 -32.09 -42.31
N GLN A 328 -29.85 -31.53 -41.69
CA GLN A 328 -31.24 -31.80 -42.06
C GLN A 328 -31.55 -31.34 -43.49
N VAL A 329 -31.21 -30.09 -43.83
CA VAL A 329 -31.41 -29.55 -45.19
C VAL A 329 -30.63 -30.34 -46.22
N ASN A 330 -29.38 -30.71 -45.94
CA ASN A 330 -28.59 -31.57 -46.82
C ASN A 330 -29.21 -32.96 -46.97
N GLY A 331 -29.72 -33.55 -45.89
CA GLY A 331 -30.43 -34.82 -45.92
C GLY A 331 -31.70 -34.78 -46.79
N GLU A 332 -32.52 -33.76 -46.62
CA GLU A 332 -33.72 -33.52 -47.44
C GLU A 332 -33.37 -33.27 -48.91
N ALA A 333 -32.31 -32.50 -49.18
CA ALA A 333 -31.81 -32.28 -50.54
C ALA A 333 -31.36 -33.61 -51.19
N MET A 334 -30.64 -34.46 -50.46
CA MET A 334 -30.25 -35.79 -50.95
C MET A 334 -31.47 -36.69 -51.21
N GLU A 335 -32.48 -36.66 -50.34
CA GLU A 335 -33.73 -37.39 -50.56
C GLU A 335 -34.49 -36.87 -51.79
N PHE A 336 -34.56 -35.56 -51.96
CA PHE A 336 -35.18 -34.92 -53.12
C PHE A 336 -34.48 -35.35 -54.41
N ASP A 337 -33.15 -35.28 -54.46
CA ASP A 337 -32.34 -35.74 -55.60
C ASP A 337 -32.54 -37.22 -55.89
N ARG A 338 -32.69 -38.05 -54.85
CA ARG A 338 -32.98 -39.49 -55.01
C ARG A 338 -34.35 -39.70 -55.64
N ARG A 339 -35.40 -39.04 -55.12
CA ARG A 339 -36.77 -39.13 -55.67
C ARG A 339 -36.84 -38.57 -57.08
N PHE A 340 -36.08 -37.52 -57.37
CA PHE A 340 -35.98 -36.95 -58.71
C PHE A 340 -35.36 -37.95 -59.70
N ARG A 341 -34.22 -38.56 -59.35
CA ARG A 341 -33.59 -39.62 -60.16
C ARG A 341 -34.48 -40.84 -60.33
N GLU A 342 -35.22 -41.24 -59.31
CA GLU A 342 -36.17 -42.35 -59.38
C GLU A 342 -37.34 -42.02 -60.33
N ARG A 343 -37.87 -40.79 -60.26
CA ARG A 343 -38.88 -40.32 -61.21
C ARG A 343 -38.36 -40.32 -62.64
N GLU A 344 -37.15 -39.82 -62.88
CA GLU A 344 -36.53 -39.85 -64.21
C GLU A 344 -36.36 -41.28 -64.72
N ARG A 345 -35.91 -42.20 -63.86
CA ARG A 345 -35.80 -43.62 -64.19
C ARG A 345 -37.16 -44.23 -64.58
N LEU A 346 -38.18 -44.03 -63.75
CA LEU A 346 -39.54 -44.52 -64.03
C LEU A 346 -40.09 -43.92 -65.33
N GLN A 347 -39.84 -42.64 -65.59
CA GLN A 347 -40.22 -41.99 -66.84
C GLN A 347 -39.51 -42.62 -68.05
N HIS A 348 -38.22 -42.93 -67.94
CA HIS A 348 -37.50 -43.67 -68.98
C HIS A 348 -38.03 -45.09 -69.18
N GLU A 349 -38.33 -45.82 -68.11
CA GLU A 349 -38.94 -47.16 -68.18
C GLU A 349 -40.32 -47.11 -68.86
N MET A 350 -41.17 -46.16 -68.48
CA MET A 350 -42.47 -45.93 -69.12
C MET A 350 -42.35 -45.59 -70.60
N LEU A 351 -41.38 -44.74 -70.98
CA LEU A 351 -41.14 -44.43 -72.39
C LEU A 351 -40.65 -45.66 -73.18
N ALA A 352 -39.80 -46.48 -72.57
CA ALA A 352 -39.34 -47.73 -73.17
C ALA A 352 -40.48 -48.74 -73.35
N ASP A 353 -41.34 -48.90 -72.34
CA ASP A 353 -42.51 -49.78 -72.43
C ASP A 353 -43.55 -49.25 -73.42
N ASN A 354 -43.80 -47.94 -73.46
CA ASN A 354 -44.63 -47.34 -74.50
C ASN A 354 -44.06 -47.63 -75.90
N ALA A 355 -42.74 -47.51 -76.09
CA ALA A 355 -42.11 -47.86 -77.37
C ALA A 355 -42.28 -49.36 -77.71
N ARG A 356 -42.16 -50.26 -76.73
CA ARG A 356 -42.45 -51.69 -76.92
C ARG A 356 -43.91 -51.94 -77.28
N LEU A 357 -44.85 -51.26 -76.62
CA LEU A 357 -46.28 -51.36 -76.93
C LEU A 357 -46.57 -50.86 -78.34
N TYR A 358 -45.93 -49.77 -78.79
CA TYR A 358 -46.01 -49.34 -80.18
C TYR A 358 -45.46 -50.39 -81.16
N GLN A 359 -44.33 -51.03 -80.85
CA GLN A 359 -43.79 -52.12 -81.68
C GLN A 359 -44.73 -53.34 -81.74
N ILE A 360 -45.31 -53.74 -80.60
CA ILE A 360 -46.29 -54.84 -80.54
C ILE A 360 -47.54 -54.47 -81.32
N LYS A 361 -48.05 -53.24 -81.15
CA LYS A 361 -49.19 -52.72 -81.89
C LYS A 361 -48.93 -52.76 -83.39
N ASP A 362 -47.78 -52.26 -83.85
CA ASP A 362 -47.37 -52.32 -85.26
C ASP A 362 -47.29 -53.76 -85.78
N HIS A 363 -46.78 -54.69 -84.96
CA HIS A 363 -46.70 -56.10 -85.31
C HIS A 363 -48.10 -56.72 -85.45
N LEU A 364 -48.98 -56.50 -84.48
CA LEU A 364 -50.38 -56.96 -84.53
C LEU A 364 -51.15 -56.32 -85.69
N GLU A 365 -50.93 -55.05 -85.99
CA GLU A 365 -51.54 -54.39 -87.16
C GLU A 365 -51.07 -55.05 -88.47
N LYS A 366 -49.79 -55.43 -88.59
CA LYS A 366 -49.27 -56.21 -89.72
C LYS A 366 -49.88 -57.60 -89.78
N GLU A 367 -50.01 -58.30 -88.66
CA GLU A 367 -50.65 -59.61 -88.60
C GLU A 367 -52.13 -59.53 -88.97
N CYS A 368 -52.88 -58.56 -88.43
CA CYS A 368 -54.27 -58.30 -88.79
C CYS A 368 -54.41 -57.97 -90.28
N LYS A 369 -53.48 -57.20 -90.86
CA LYS A 369 -53.46 -56.91 -92.30
C LYS A 369 -53.22 -58.19 -93.10
N ASN A 370 -52.26 -59.01 -92.71
CA ASN A 370 -51.95 -60.29 -93.36
C ASN A 370 -53.12 -61.29 -93.23
N LEU A 371 -53.79 -61.35 -92.08
CA LEU A 371 -55.00 -62.14 -91.87
C LEU A 371 -56.17 -61.62 -92.71
N LYS A 372 -56.33 -60.30 -92.84
CA LYS A 372 -57.33 -59.70 -93.77
C LYS A 372 -57.01 -60.05 -95.23
N GLU A 373 -55.75 -60.01 -95.64
CA GLU A 373 -55.32 -60.43 -96.98
C GLU A 373 -55.58 -61.92 -97.23
N LYS A 374 -55.34 -62.78 -96.22
CA LYS A 374 -55.70 -64.21 -96.29
C LYS A 374 -57.21 -64.42 -96.35
N LEU A 375 -58.00 -63.68 -95.56
CA LEU A 375 -59.45 -63.77 -95.54
C LEU A 375 -60.04 -63.36 -96.90
N THR A 376 -59.60 -62.24 -97.45
CA THR A 376 -60.00 -61.79 -98.80
C THR A 376 -59.54 -62.75 -99.89
N GLY A 377 -58.38 -63.40 -99.73
CA GLY A 377 -57.94 -64.48 -100.61
C GLY A 377 -58.86 -65.71 -100.56
N VAL A 378 -59.29 -66.11 -99.36
CA VAL A 378 -60.25 -67.21 -99.17
C VAL A 378 -61.63 -66.85 -99.72
N GLU A 379 -62.11 -65.62 -99.48
CA GLU A 379 -63.36 -65.11 -100.07
C GLU A 379 -63.30 -65.16 -101.61
N ALA A 380 -62.19 -64.73 -102.21
CA ALA A 380 -62.00 -64.80 -103.66
C ALA A 380 -61.91 -66.23 -104.21
N ASP A 381 -61.33 -67.17 -103.45
CA ASP A 381 -61.31 -68.60 -103.81
C ASP A 381 -62.69 -69.25 -103.66
N ILE A 382 -63.47 -68.86 -102.66
CA ILE A 382 -64.87 -69.28 -102.50
C ILE A 382 -65.70 -68.75 -103.69
N ASP A 383 -65.59 -67.46 -104.02
CA ASP A 383 -66.30 -66.87 -105.16
C ASP A 383 -65.93 -67.54 -106.49
N ARG A 384 -64.66 -67.93 -106.68
CA ARG A 384 -64.23 -68.72 -107.85
C ARG A 384 -64.90 -70.10 -107.88
N LYS A 385 -64.94 -70.81 -106.74
CA LYS A 385 -65.60 -72.12 -106.66
C LYS A 385 -67.12 -72.05 -106.84
N VAL A 386 -67.77 -71.00 -106.33
CA VAL A 386 -69.20 -70.77 -106.55
C VAL A 386 -69.47 -70.56 -108.04
N LYS A 387 -68.67 -69.74 -108.73
CA LYS A 387 -68.77 -69.56 -110.18
C LYS A 387 -68.53 -70.84 -110.98
N GLU A 388 -67.56 -71.67 -110.57
CA GLU A 388 -67.34 -72.98 -111.20
C GLU A 388 -68.57 -73.89 -111.05
N ILE A 389 -69.18 -73.93 -109.86
CA ILE A 389 -70.40 -74.71 -109.61
C ILE A 389 -71.58 -74.17 -110.43
N GLU A 390 -71.73 -72.86 -110.55
CA GLU A 390 -72.76 -72.23 -111.39
C GLU A 390 -72.60 -72.63 -112.87
N THR A 391 -71.36 -72.60 -113.39
CA THR A 391 -71.09 -73.02 -114.78
C THR A 391 -71.34 -74.52 -114.99
N GLN A 392 -71.01 -75.38 -114.03
CA GLN A 392 -71.31 -76.80 -114.09
C GLN A 392 -72.82 -77.08 -114.05
N ALA A 393 -73.57 -76.34 -113.22
CA ALA A 393 -75.02 -76.46 -113.16
C ALA A 393 -75.69 -76.01 -114.47
N GLU A 394 -75.19 -74.95 -115.12
CA GLU A 394 -75.67 -74.51 -116.43
C GLU A 394 -75.40 -75.53 -117.54
N GLU A 395 -74.23 -76.19 -117.53
CA GLU A 395 -73.88 -77.25 -118.48
C GLU A 395 -74.74 -78.51 -118.31
N GLU A 396 -75.03 -78.92 -117.07
CA GLU A 396 -75.94 -80.04 -116.81
C GLU A 396 -77.38 -79.72 -117.23
N ASN A 397 -77.88 -78.50 -116.99
CA ASN A 397 -79.20 -78.09 -117.45
C ASN A 397 -79.33 -78.13 -118.98
N LYS A 398 -78.27 -77.74 -119.71
CA LYS A 398 -78.23 -77.89 -121.17
C LYS A 398 -78.28 -79.35 -121.63
N ARG A 399 -77.61 -80.26 -120.91
CA ARG A 399 -77.67 -81.71 -121.21
C ARG A 399 -79.07 -82.29 -120.98
N LEU A 400 -79.73 -81.90 -119.88
CA LEU A 400 -81.09 -82.36 -119.58
C LEU A 400 -82.11 -81.85 -120.62
N LEU A 401 -82.00 -80.58 -121.04
CA LEU A 401 -82.86 -80.02 -122.10
C LEU A 401 -82.70 -80.75 -123.43
N ASN A 402 -81.48 -81.16 -123.79
CA ASN A 402 -81.24 -81.95 -125.01
C ASN A 402 -81.85 -83.35 -124.93
N LEU A 403 -81.77 -84.02 -123.76
CA LEU A 403 -82.40 -85.34 -123.54
C LEU A 403 -83.92 -85.29 -123.62
N ILE A 404 -84.55 -84.23 -123.09
CA ILE A 404 -86.00 -84.03 -123.18
C ILE A 404 -86.42 -83.80 -124.65
N GLY A 405 -85.61 -83.06 -125.42
CA GLY A 405 -85.83 -82.84 -126.85
C GLY A 405 -85.75 -84.13 -127.68
N ASP A 406 -84.85 -85.05 -127.34
CA ASP A 406 -84.71 -86.34 -128.03
C ASP A 406 -85.83 -87.33 -127.63
N GLY A 407 -86.29 -87.31 -126.37
CA GLY A 407 -87.46 -88.09 -125.94
C GLY A 407 -88.77 -87.66 -126.60
N ALA A 408 -88.95 -86.35 -126.85
CA ALA A 408 -90.12 -85.84 -127.56
C ALA A 408 -90.18 -86.28 -129.04
N ARG A 409 -89.02 -86.42 -129.70
CA ARG A 409 -88.97 -86.94 -131.09
C ARG A 409 -89.29 -88.43 -131.16
N GLN A 410 -88.87 -89.22 -130.18
CA GLN A 410 -89.19 -90.64 -130.10
C GLN A 410 -90.69 -90.90 -129.84
N LEU A 411 -91.35 -90.04 -129.05
CA LEU A 411 -92.80 -90.11 -128.83
C LEU A 411 -93.60 -89.79 -130.10
N ALA A 412 -93.22 -88.74 -130.83
CA ALA A 412 -93.87 -88.40 -132.10
C ALA A 412 -93.73 -89.51 -133.16
N GLU A 413 -92.61 -90.24 -133.15
CA GLU A 413 -92.35 -91.36 -134.07
C GLU A 413 -93.17 -92.62 -133.70
N LEU A 414 -93.46 -92.83 -132.42
CA LEU A 414 -94.33 -93.90 -131.95
C LEU A 414 -95.82 -93.59 -132.18
N GLU A 415 -96.24 -92.34 -132.01
CA GLU A 415 -97.61 -91.91 -132.34
C GLU A 415 -97.91 -92.04 -133.85
N ALA A 416 -96.94 -91.76 -134.72
CA ALA A 416 -97.08 -91.97 -136.16
C ALA A 416 -97.23 -93.44 -136.55
N LYS A 417 -96.54 -94.36 -135.85
CA LYS A 417 -96.63 -95.81 -136.07
C LYS A 417 -97.97 -96.39 -135.57
N ILE A 418 -98.53 -95.84 -134.49
CA ILE A 418 -99.85 -96.22 -133.99
C ILE A 418 -100.96 -95.78 -134.98
N GLY A 419 -100.87 -94.56 -135.53
CA GLY A 419 -101.83 -94.09 -136.54
C GLY A 419 -101.76 -94.81 -137.89
N GLN A 420 -100.68 -95.55 -138.17
CA GLN A 420 -100.55 -96.40 -139.36
C GLN A 420 -101.12 -97.80 -139.13
N ALA A 421 -100.92 -98.36 -137.94
CA ALA A 421 -101.50 -99.64 -137.53
C ALA A 421 -103.03 -99.59 -137.36
N GLU A 422 -103.61 -98.43 -137.00
CA GLU A 422 -105.07 -98.28 -136.89
C GLU A 422 -105.78 -98.21 -138.26
N ARG A 423 -105.13 -97.68 -139.31
CA ARG A 423 -105.68 -97.69 -140.69
C ARG A 423 -105.63 -99.07 -141.35
N GLU A 424 -104.58 -99.85 -141.09
CA GLU A 424 -104.47 -101.25 -141.55
C GLU A 424 -105.48 -102.18 -140.83
N LYS A 425 -105.88 -101.82 -139.60
CA LYS A 425 -106.93 -102.53 -138.84
C LYS A 425 -108.34 -102.20 -139.33
N GLU A 426 -108.61 -100.98 -139.80
CA GLU A 426 -109.91 -100.59 -140.34
C GLU A 426 -110.15 -101.15 -141.76
N GLU A 427 -109.13 -101.22 -142.62
CA GLU A 427 -109.24 -101.86 -143.96
C GLU A 427 -109.46 -103.39 -143.87
N ALA A 428 -108.90 -104.08 -142.86
CA ALA A 428 -109.10 -105.52 -142.68
C ALA A 428 -110.46 -105.91 -142.05
N VAL A 429 -111.17 -104.97 -141.43
CA VAL A 429 -112.47 -105.21 -140.76
C VAL A 429 -113.66 -104.99 -141.71
N GLU A 430 -113.49 -104.23 -142.80
CA GLU A 430 -114.53 -104.01 -143.81
C GLU A 430 -114.61 -105.12 -144.88
N GLU A 431 -113.53 -105.87 -145.13
CA GLU A 431 -113.49 -106.92 -146.17
C GLU A 431 -114.03 -108.29 -145.70
N LEU A 432 -114.17 -108.53 -144.40
CA LEU A 432 -114.62 -109.81 -143.82
C LEU A 432 -115.99 -109.75 -143.10
N ARG A 433 -116.86 -108.82 -143.50
CA ARG A 433 -118.27 -108.73 -143.06
C ARG A 433 -119.30 -109.14 -144.13
N GLY A 434 -118.87 -109.95 -145.10
CA GLY A 434 -119.69 -110.45 -146.22
C GLY A 434 -120.02 -111.96 -146.24
N MET A 435 -119.37 -112.82 -145.44
CA MET A 435 -119.69 -114.26 -145.44
C MET A 435 -119.50 -114.94 -144.07
N ARG A 436 -120.64 -115.35 -143.50
CA ARG A 436 -120.88 -116.67 -142.88
C ARG A 436 -120.33 -116.97 -141.46
N THR A 437 -121.32 -117.16 -140.57
CA THR A 437 -121.51 -118.19 -139.51
C THR A 437 -120.97 -118.05 -138.07
N HIS A 438 -121.95 -118.09 -137.14
CA HIS A 438 -121.97 -118.70 -135.79
C HIS A 438 -121.34 -117.87 -134.64
N SER A 439 -122.15 -117.29 -133.73
CA SER A 439 -122.59 -117.82 -132.41
C SER A 439 -121.43 -118.44 -131.60
N HIS A 440 -121.12 -118.12 -130.34
CA HIS A 440 -121.96 -117.78 -129.19
C HIS A 440 -121.04 -117.38 -127.99
N GLN A 441 -121.53 -116.49 -127.13
CA GLN A 441 -121.38 -116.35 -125.66
C GLN A 441 -120.05 -116.61 -124.92
N GLY A 442 -119.72 -115.70 -123.99
CA GLY A 442 -119.37 -116.10 -122.60
C GLY A 442 -118.30 -115.32 -121.83
N HIS A 443 -118.75 -114.32 -121.05
CA HIS A 443 -118.32 -113.84 -119.70
C HIS A 443 -116.89 -113.94 -119.15
N GLY A 444 -116.49 -112.87 -118.44
CA GLY A 444 -115.73 -112.96 -117.17
C GLY A 444 -114.82 -111.75 -116.82
N GLU A 445 -115.25 -110.92 -115.87
CA GLU A 445 -114.48 -109.86 -115.15
C GLU A 445 -113.49 -110.46 -114.09
N PRO A 446 -112.94 -109.71 -113.09
CA PRO A 446 -112.08 -108.49 -113.05
C PRO A 446 -110.81 -108.71 -112.18
N ILE A 447 -109.97 -107.66 -111.89
CA ILE A 447 -109.33 -107.32 -110.57
C ILE A 447 -108.17 -106.27 -110.66
N PHE A 448 -108.25 -105.24 -109.80
CA PHE A 448 -107.24 -104.41 -109.06
C PHE A 448 -105.84 -104.02 -109.63
N SER A 449 -105.36 -102.79 -109.30
CA SER A 449 -104.51 -102.53 -108.10
C SER A 449 -103.90 -101.10 -108.02
N TYR A 450 -103.19 -100.88 -106.91
CA TYR A 450 -102.82 -99.68 -106.11
C TYR A 450 -101.47 -98.99 -106.43
N ARG A 451 -101.25 -97.86 -105.70
CA ARG A 451 -99.98 -97.28 -105.15
C ARG A 451 -99.05 -96.50 -106.10
N GLN A 452 -98.31 -95.46 -105.68
CA GLN A 452 -98.16 -94.73 -104.41
C GLN A 452 -97.64 -93.32 -104.73
#